data_AF-A0A553KRW6-F1
#
_entry.id   AF-A0A553KRW6-F1
#
_cell.length_a   1.000
_cell.length_b   1.000
_cell.length_c   1.000
_cell.angle_alpha   90.00
_cell.angle_beta   90.00
_cell.angle_gamma   90.00
#
_symmetry.space_group_name_H-M   'P 1'
#
loop_
_entity.id
_entity.type
_entity.pdbx_description
1 polymer ?
#
loop_
_entity_poly.entity_id
_entity_poly.type
_entity_poly.pdbx_seq_one_letter_code
_entity_poly.pdbx_strand_id
1 'polypeptide(L)' 'MEQNISFTVSWSDATRLAKMLQARNLRYAVKQLPGKTTLAFVFPKLSLSQYVYLYILFGAKRQEG' A
#
# COMPACT_ATOMS: atom_id res chain seq x y z
N MET A 1 -5.99 -19.96 -2.99
CA MET A 1 -6.18 -19.00 -1.88
C MET A 1 -5.62 -17.66 -2.33
N GLU A 2 -6.49 -16.70 -2.66
CA GLU A 2 -6.03 -15.37 -3.05
C GLU A 2 -5.63 -14.59 -1.79
N GLN A 3 -4.33 -14.47 -1.54
CA GLN A 3 -3.84 -13.68 -0.41
C GLN A 3 -3.88 -12.20 -0.79
N ASN A 4 -4.75 -11.43 -0.14
CA ASN A 4 -4.74 -9.98 -0.25
C ASN A 4 -3.56 -9.44 0.56
N ILE A 5 -2.72 -8.63 -0.08
CA ILE A 5 -1.57 -8.02 0.59
C ILE A 5 -1.95 -6.61 1.02
N SER A 6 -1.71 -6.29 2.30
CA SER A 6 -2.04 -4.98 2.85
C SER A 6 -0.80 -4.25 3.36
N PHE A 7 -0.69 -2.98 3.00
CA PHE A 7 0.34 -2.08 3.51
C PHE A 7 -0.31 -0.92 4.26
N THR A 8 0.17 -0.60 5.45
CA THR A 8 -0.35 0.50 6.27
C THR A 8 0.59 1.69 6.22
N VAL A 9 0.04 2.88 5.98
CA VAL A 9 0.80 4.13 5.87
C VAL A 9 0.11 5.27 6.60
N SER A 10 0.86 6.31 6.92
CA SER A 10 0.31 7.57 7.45
C SER A 10 -0.59 8.25 6.41
N TRP A 11 -1.51 9.11 6.86
CA TRP A 11 -2.31 9.95 5.97
C TRP A 11 -1.46 10.83 5.04
N SER A 12 -0.34 11.36 5.52
CA SER A 12 0.55 12.22 4.74
C SER A 12 1.22 11.46 3.59
N ASP A 13 1.65 10.22 3.82
CA ASP A 13 2.24 9.38 2.78
C ASP A 13 1.18 8.79 1.83
N ALA A 14 -0.05 8.56 2.31
CA ALA A 14 -1.12 7.97 1.52
C ALA A 14 -1.44 8.74 0.24
N THR A 15 -1.49 10.07 0.28
CA THR A 15 -1.77 10.91 -0.90
C THR A 15 -0.68 10.78 -1.96
N ARG A 16 0.59 10.73 -1.54
CA ARG A 16 1.73 10.54 -2.46
C ARG A 16 1.69 9.16 -3.08
N LEU A 17 1.45 8.13 -2.27
CA LEU A 17 1.40 6.74 -2.72
C LEU A 17 0.22 6.49 -3.65
N ALA A 18 -0.96 7.04 -3.36
CA ALA A 18 -2.14 6.93 -4.22
C ALA A 18 -1.88 7.47 -5.63
N LYS A 19 -1.20 8.62 -5.76
CA LYS A 19 -0.79 9.17 -7.06
C LYS A 19 0.17 8.25 -7.82
N MET A 20 1.14 7.67 -7.13
CA MET A 20 2.09 6.73 -7.75
C MET A 20 1.40 5.44 -8.22
N LEU A 21 0.45 4.93 -7.44
CA LEU A 21 -0.33 3.74 -7.78
C LEU A 21 -1.28 3.99 -8.96
N GLN A 22 -1.92 5.17 -9.02
CA GLN A 22 -2.75 5.58 -10.14
C GLN A 22 -1.96 5.65 -11.45
N ALA A 23 -0.76 6.24 -11.43
CA ALA A 23 0.13 6.31 -12.60
C ALA A 23 0.51 4.92 -13.16
N ARG A 24 0.44 3.88 -12.33
CA ARG A 24 0.79 2.49 -12.67
C ARG A 24 -0.44 1.61 -12.96
N ASN A 25 -1.65 2.18 -12.92
CA ASN A 25 -2.93 1.48 -13.10
C ASN A 25 -3.08 0.23 -12.21
N LEU A 26 -2.53 0.26 -10.99
CA LEU A 26 -2.62 -0.83 -10.04
C LEU A 26 -3.99 -0.82 -9.36
N ARG A 27 -4.63 -1.99 -9.26
CA ARG A 27 -5.89 -2.14 -8.53
C ARG A 27 -5.59 -2.25 -7.04
N TYR A 28 -6.20 -1.38 -6.26
CA TYR A 28 -6.13 -1.41 -4.79
C TYR A 28 -7.42 -0.89 -4.18
N ALA A 29 -7.66 -1.27 -2.94
CA ALA A 29 -8.67 -0.68 -2.07
C ALA A 29 -7.98 0.04 -0.92
N VAL A 30 -8.53 1.17 -0.48
CA VAL A 30 -8.06 1.88 0.71
C VAL A 30 -9.05 1.65 1.83
N LYS A 31 -8.55 1.23 3.00
CA LYS A 31 -9.34 1.09 4.22
C LYS A 31 -8.76 2.00 5.28
N GLN A 32 -9.58 2.87 5.84
CA GLN A 32 -9.23 3.59 7.06
C GLN A 32 -9.37 2.65 8.24
N LEU A 33 -8.35 2.59 9.09
CA LEU A 33 -8.40 1.81 10.32
C LEU A 33 -9.09 2.67 11.40
N PRO A 34 -10.20 2.19 12.01
CA PRO A 34 -10.92 2.97 13.01
C PRO A 34 -10.00 3.30 14.20
N GLY A 35 -10.03 4.56 14.62
CA GLY A 35 -9.18 5.05 15.71
C GLY A 35 -7.69 5.23 15.38
N LYS A 36 -7.26 5.02 14.13
CA LYS A 36 -5.87 5.25 13.69
C LYS A 36 -5.80 6.34 12.62
N THR A 37 -4.74 7.14 12.69
CA THR A 37 -4.36 8.13 11.65
C THR A 37 -3.61 7.46 10.49
N THR A 38 -3.88 6.19 10.24
CA THR A 38 -3.24 5.40 9.18
C THR A 38 -4.26 4.79 8.24
N LEU A 39 -3.86 4.67 6.99
CA LEU A 39 -4.63 4.08 5.90
C LEU A 39 -3.98 2.76 5.49
N ALA A 40 -4.80 1.74 5.27
CA ALA A 40 -4.39 0.45 4.77
C ALA A 40 -4.71 0.34 3.27
N PHE A 41 -3.69 0.19 2.45
CA PHE A 41 -3.81 -0.14 1.03
C PHE A 41 -3.85 -1.65 0.86
N VAL A 42 -4.93 -2.17 0.31
CA VAL A 42 -5.18 -3.60 0.11
C VAL A 42 -5.13 -3.91 -1.38
N PHE A 43 -4.27 -4.84 -1.76
CA PHE A 43 -4.04 -5.21 -3.15
C PHE A 43 -4.48 -6.66 -3.40
N PRO A 44 -5.49 -6.88 -4.26
CA PRO A 44 -5.88 -8.21 -4.69
C PRO A 44 -5.00 -8.69 -5.86
N LYS A 45 -4.71 -10.00 -5.91
CA LYS A 45 -4.07 -10.68 -7.06
C LYS A 45 -2.77 -10.02 -7.56
N LEU A 46 -1.82 -9.76 -6.67
CA LEU A 46 -0.51 -9.24 -7.07
C LEU A 46 0.37 -10.34 -7.69
N SER A 47 1.07 -10.00 -8.78
CA SER A 47 2.20 -10.80 -9.23
C SER A 47 3.40 -10.63 -8.30
N LEU A 48 4.36 -11.55 -8.34
CA LEU A 48 5.59 -11.45 -7.53
C LEU A 48 6.34 -10.13 -7.79
N SER A 49 6.44 -9.70 -9.04
CA SER A 49 7.10 -8.44 -9.41
C SER A 49 6.36 -7.22 -8.86
N GLN A 50 5.03 -7.22 -8.89
CA GLN A 50 4.22 -6.14 -8.30
C GLN A 50 4.38 -6.13 -6.78
N TYR A 51 4.40 -7.31 -6.14
CA TYR A 51 4.65 -7.43 -4.71
C TYR A 51 6.01 -6.85 -4.32
N VAL A 52 7.10 -7.22 -5.02
CA VAL A 52 8.44 -6.68 -4.76
C VAL A 52 8.47 -5.16 -4.94
N TYR A 53 7.85 -4.65 -6.01
CA TYR A 53 7.74 -3.21 -6.23
C TYR A 53 7.00 -2.49 -5.09
N LEU A 54 5.85 -3.02 -4.66
CA LEU A 54 5.08 -2.46 -3.55
C LEU A 54 5.85 -2.58 -2.24
N TYR A 55 6.56 -3.68 -2.02
CA TYR A 55 7.41 -3.85 -0.85
C TYR A 55 8.52 -2.80 -0.80
N ILE A 56 9.12 -2.44 -1.94
CA ILE A 56 10.08 -1.32 -1.99
C ILE A 56 9.37 0.01 -1.75
N LEU A 57 8.22 0.22 -2.40
CA LEU A 57 7.47 1.47 -2.34
C LEU A 57 6.96 1.80 -0.93
N PHE A 58 6.46 0.78 -0.22
CA PHE A 58 5.90 0.88 1.12
C PHE A 58 6.94 0.58 2.22
N GLY A 59 7.92 -0.30 1.96
CA GLY A 59 8.94 -0.77 2.91
C GLY A 59 10.19 0.11 2.97
N ALA A 60 10.52 0.88 1.93
CA ALA A 60 11.58 1.90 2.01
C ALA A 60 11.29 3.01 3.05
N LYS A 61 10.06 3.03 3.60
CA LYS A 61 9.61 3.92 4.67
C LYS A 61 9.55 3.23 6.04
N ARG A 62 9.88 1.94 6.13
CA ARG A 62 9.78 1.15 7.37
C ARG A 62 11.15 0.62 7.82
N GLN A 63 12.03 1.54 8.18
CA GLN A 63 13.08 1.32 9.18
C GLN A 63 13.27 2.62 9.96
N GLU A 64 12.31 2.96 10.81
CA GLU A 64 12.60 3.62 12.08
C GLU A 64 11.60 3.04 13.09
N GLY A 65 12.12 2.15 13.91
CA GLY A 65 11.49 1.51 15.06
C GLY A 65 12.61 0.99 15.92
#